data_AF-I3W7E7-F1
#
_entry.id   AF-I3W7E7-F1
#
_cell.length_a   1.000
_cell.length_b   1.000
_cell.length_c   1.000
_cell.angle_alpha   90.00
_cell.angle_beta   90.00
_cell.angle_gamma   90.00
#
_symmetry.space_group_name_H-M   'P 1'
#
loop_
_entity.id
_entity.type
_entity.pdbx_description
1 polymer ?
#
loop_
_entity_poly.entity_id
_entity_poly.type
_entity_poly.pdbx_seq_one_letter_code
_entity_poly.pdbx_strand_id
1 'polypeptide(L)'
;AGLSDEDIFAGKVTDKWRNFMKKQIKRARMFFDQAENGVSELSAASRWPVWASLLLYRQILDEIEVNDYNNFTKRAYVGKAKKLLSLPIAYARSVVPPRSTSSLAKV
;
A
#
# COMPACT_ATOMS: atom_id res chain seq x y z
N ALA A 1 -5.44 -16.42 12.83
CA ALA A 1 -5.68 -15.58 14.03
C ALA A 1 -6.84 -16.12 14.87
N GLY A 2 -7.21 -17.40 14.69
CA GLY A 2 -8.40 -17.99 15.32
C GLY A 2 -9.74 -17.39 14.92
N LEU A 3 -9.78 -16.33 14.09
CA LEU A 3 -10.97 -15.52 13.75
C LEU A 3 -11.97 -16.39 12.98
N SER A 4 -13.22 -16.45 13.44
CA SER A 4 -14.31 -17.14 12.73
C SER A 4 -15.15 -16.17 11.91
N ASP A 5 -16.04 -16.71 11.09
CA ASP A 5 -16.97 -15.89 10.29
C ASP A 5 -17.94 -15.13 11.20
N GLU A 6 -18.39 -15.73 12.31
CA GLU A 6 -19.25 -15.06 13.30
C GLU A 6 -18.56 -13.85 13.94
N ASP A 7 -17.24 -13.93 14.20
CA ASP A 7 -16.47 -12.79 14.70
C ASP A 7 -16.49 -11.63 13.70
N ILE A 8 -16.43 -11.93 12.40
CA ILE A 8 -16.45 -10.93 11.31
C ILE A 8 -17.84 -10.31 11.19
N PHE A 9 -18.88 -11.15 11.13
CA PHE A 9 -20.26 -10.69 10.97
C PHE A 9 -20.79 -9.95 12.19
N ALA A 10 -20.23 -10.18 13.38
CA ALA A 10 -20.53 -9.38 14.56
C ALA A 10 -20.11 -7.90 14.41
N GLY A 11 -19.22 -7.57 13.47
CA GLY A 11 -18.82 -6.19 13.18
C GLY A 11 -18.08 -5.50 14.33
N LYS A 12 -17.48 -6.27 15.24
CA LYS A 12 -16.83 -5.76 16.45
C LYS A 12 -15.32 -5.75 16.31
N VAL A 13 -14.69 -4.63 16.68
CA VAL A 13 -13.24 -4.49 16.72
C VAL A 13 -12.70 -5.11 18.00
N THR A 14 -12.51 -6.42 17.98
CA THR A 14 -11.91 -7.20 19.07
C THR A 14 -10.37 -7.26 18.95
N ASP A 15 -9.67 -7.70 19.99
CA ASP A 15 -8.21 -7.88 19.90
C ASP A 15 -7.80 -8.97 18.90
N LYS A 16 -8.67 -9.97 18.75
CA LYS A 16 -8.55 -11.01 17.73
C LYS A 16 -8.62 -10.42 16.32
N TRP A 17 -9.56 -9.50 16.09
CA TRP A 17 -9.67 -8.73 14.86
C TRP A 17 -8.44 -7.84 14.63
N ARG A 18 -8.00 -7.06 15.63
CA ARG A 18 -6.79 -6.22 15.52
C ARG A 18 -5.56 -7.03 15.16
N ASN A 19 -5.35 -8.17 15.83
CA ASN A 19 -4.22 -9.06 15.55
C ASN A 19 -4.30 -9.67 14.14
N PHE A 20 -5.51 -10.01 13.68
CA PHE A 20 -5.73 -10.43 12.30
C PHE A 20 -5.35 -9.31 11.31
N MET A 21 -5.89 -8.10 11.51
CA MET A 21 -5.67 -6.96 10.62
C MET A 21 -4.21 -6.53 10.55
N LYS A 22 -3.48 -6.51 11.68
CA LYS A 22 -2.03 -6.26 11.70
C LYS A 22 -1.27 -7.22 10.78
N LYS A 23 -1.64 -8.50 10.77
CA LYS A 23 -1.03 -9.52 9.88
C LYS A 23 -1.38 -9.27 8.42
N GLN A 24 -2.63 -8.88 8.12
CA GLN A 24 -3.03 -8.57 6.75
C GLN A 24 -2.37 -7.29 6.22
N ILE A 25 -2.28 -6.24 7.03
CA ILE A 25 -1.59 -4.99 6.68
C ILE A 25 -0.10 -5.25 6.46
N LYS A 26 0.55 -6.04 7.31
CA LYS A 26 1.94 -6.45 7.08
C LYS A 26 2.11 -7.16 5.73
N ARG A 27 1.21 -8.09 5.39
CA ARG A 27 1.22 -8.78 4.09
C ARG A 27 0.98 -7.81 2.92
N ALA A 28 0.05 -6.87 3.06
CA ALA A 28 -0.21 -5.87 2.03
C ALA A 28 1.00 -4.93 1.82
N ARG A 29 1.64 -4.46 2.90
CA ARG A 29 2.85 -3.64 2.83
C ARG A 29 3.98 -4.35 2.07
N MET A 30 4.17 -5.66 2.31
CA MET A 30 5.11 -6.49 1.56
C MET A 30 4.81 -6.52 0.05
N PHE A 31 3.55 -6.64 -0.35
CA PHE A 31 3.19 -6.57 -1.78
C PHE A 31 3.44 -5.19 -2.38
N PHE A 32 3.19 -4.11 -1.64
CA PHE A 32 3.57 -2.77 -2.08
C PHE A 32 5.09 -2.65 -2.26
N ASP A 33 5.91 -3.16 -1.32
CA ASP A 33 7.38 -3.13 -1.44
C ASP A 33 7.85 -3.88 -2.70
N GLN A 34 7.24 -5.01 -3.01
CA GLN A 34 7.54 -5.76 -4.24
C GLN A 34 7.12 -4.99 -5.50
N ALA A 35 5.93 -4.37 -5.48
CA ALA A 35 5.39 -3.63 -6.61
C ALA A 35 6.22 -2.38 -6.96
N GLU A 36 6.84 -1.72 -5.96
CA GLU A 36 7.70 -0.53 -6.18
C GLU A 36 8.81 -0.79 -7.19
N ASN A 37 9.42 -1.99 -7.18
CA ASN A 37 10.44 -2.36 -8.15
C ASN A 37 9.88 -2.43 -9.57
N GLY A 38 8.66 -2.95 -9.74
CA GLY A 38 8.00 -3.09 -11.04
C GLY A 38 7.57 -1.76 -11.66
N VAL A 39 7.33 -0.72 -10.86
CA VAL A 39 6.90 0.59 -11.40
C VAL A 39 7.99 1.22 -12.26
N SER A 40 9.26 1.02 -11.91
CA SER A 40 10.40 1.58 -12.65
C SER A 40 10.56 0.93 -14.04
N GLU A 41 10.09 -0.30 -14.20
CA GLU A 41 10.13 -1.07 -15.45
C GLU A 41 9.02 -0.66 -16.44
N LEU A 42 8.04 0.13 -16.00
CA LEU A 42 6.99 0.65 -16.89
C LEU A 42 7.55 1.69 -17.87
N SER A 43 6.81 1.93 -18.95
CA SER A 43 7.07 3.05 -19.84
C SER A 43 7.05 4.37 -19.07
N ALA A 44 7.91 5.32 -19.46
CA ALA A 44 8.12 6.57 -18.72
C ALA A 44 6.80 7.33 -18.45
N ALA A 45 5.91 7.40 -19.44
CA ALA A 45 4.61 8.07 -19.32
C ALA A 45 3.69 7.44 -18.25
N SER A 46 3.82 6.15 -17.98
CA SER A 46 2.99 5.41 -17.03
C SER A 46 3.50 5.46 -15.59
N ARG A 47 4.80 5.75 -15.38
CA ARG A 47 5.43 5.65 -14.05
C ARG A 47 4.81 6.59 -13.03
N TRP A 48 4.59 7.85 -13.40
CA TRP A 48 4.07 8.86 -12.46
C TRP A 48 2.66 8.55 -11.95
N PRO A 49 1.64 8.29 -12.80
CA PRO A 49 0.30 7.96 -12.30
C PRO A 49 0.27 6.65 -11.50
N VAL A 50 1.11 5.66 -11.85
CA VAL A 50 1.21 4.40 -11.10
C VAL A 50 1.89 4.62 -9.75
N TRP A 51 2.98 5.39 -9.67
CA TRP A 51 3.60 5.78 -8.40
C TRP A 51 2.64 6.55 -7.51
N ALA A 52 1.90 7.52 -8.05
CA ALA A 52 0.91 8.28 -7.29
C ALA A 52 -0.14 7.34 -6.69
N SER A 53 -0.68 6.42 -7.51
CA SER A 53 -1.63 5.41 -7.04
C SER A 53 -1.01 4.52 -5.97
N LEU A 54 0.18 3.98 -6.19
CA LEU A 54 0.90 3.11 -5.25
C LEU A 54 1.01 3.77 -3.87
N LEU A 55 1.48 5.03 -3.82
CA LEU A 55 1.63 5.76 -2.56
C LEU A 55 0.29 6.03 -1.88
N LEU A 56 -0.72 6.43 -2.64
CA LEU A 56 -2.06 6.70 -2.11
C LEU A 56 -2.71 5.45 -1.52
N TYR A 57 -2.65 4.32 -2.22
CA TYR A 57 -3.23 3.07 -1.74
C TYR A 57 -2.45 2.51 -0.56
N ARG A 58 -1.12 2.66 -0.53
CA ARG A 58 -0.29 2.30 0.63
C ARG A 58 -0.68 3.11 1.87
N GLN A 59 -0.94 4.41 1.73
CA GLN A 59 -1.36 5.28 2.84
C GLN A 59 -2.73 4.93 3.42
N ILE A 60 -3.62 4.25 2.68
CA ILE A 60 -4.89 3.75 3.24
C ILE A 60 -4.63 2.77 4.39
N LEU A 61 -3.55 1.99 4.33
CA LEU A 61 -3.19 1.07 5.40
C LEU A 61 -2.88 1.81 6.71
N ASP A 62 -2.20 2.95 6.63
CA ASP A 62 -1.93 3.81 7.78
C ASP A 62 -3.25 4.38 8.35
N GLU A 63 -4.20 4.76 7.48
CA GLU A 63 -5.52 5.25 7.90
C GLU A 63 -6.38 4.16 8.56
N ILE A 64 -6.20 2.88 8.18
CA ILE A 64 -6.83 1.75 8.87
C ILE A 64 -6.24 1.62 10.29
N GLU A 65 -4.93 1.77 10.45
CA GLU A 65 -4.25 1.73 11.76
C GLU A 65 -4.67 2.91 12.65
N VAL A 66 -4.75 4.13 12.10
CA VAL A 66 -5.25 5.33 12.80
C VAL A 66 -6.69 5.16 13.27
N ASN A 67 -7.51 4.43 12.51
CA ASN A 67 -8.89 4.10 12.88
C ASN A 67 -9.00 2.96 13.88
N ASP A 68 -7.90 2.53 14.52
CA ASP A 68 -7.84 1.35 15.38
C ASP A 68 -8.44 0.10 14.71
N TYR A 69 -8.16 -0.06 13.42
CA TYR A 69 -8.64 -1.18 12.61
C TYR A 69 -10.19 -1.27 12.56
N ASN A 70 -10.91 -0.17 12.83
CA ASN A 70 -12.36 -0.12 12.71
C ASN A 70 -12.77 0.19 11.26
N ASN A 71 -12.77 -0.85 10.43
CA ASN A 71 -13.28 -0.79 9.05
C ASN A 71 -14.75 -1.26 8.93
N PHE A 72 -15.39 -1.63 10.04
CA PHE A 72 -16.80 -2.03 10.05
C PHE A 72 -17.74 -0.83 10.00
N THR A 73 -17.42 0.22 10.76
CA THR A 73 -18.27 1.42 10.88
C THR A 73 -17.63 2.68 10.32
N LYS A 74 -16.31 2.66 10.09
CA LYS A 74 -15.55 3.81 9.60
C LYS A 74 -14.73 3.42 8.38
N ARG A 75 -15.01 4.03 7.23
CA ARG A 75 -14.15 3.88 6.05
C ARG A 75 -12.85 4.66 6.24
N ALA A 76 -11.73 4.01 5.99
CA ALA A 76 -10.42 4.65 5.97
C ALA A 76 -10.26 5.53 4.73
N TYR A 77 -9.83 6.78 4.93
CA TYR A 77 -9.63 7.74 3.85
C TYR A 77 -8.33 8.50 4.05
N VAL A 78 -7.53 8.57 2.98
CA VAL A 78 -6.37 9.47 2.95
C VAL A 78 -6.87 10.91 2.81
N GLY A 79 -6.49 11.77 3.75
CA GLY A 79 -6.86 13.20 3.74
C GLY A 79 -6.37 13.94 2.50
N LYS A 80 -7.08 14.99 2.08
CA LYS A 80 -6.77 15.76 0.85
C LYS A 80 -5.34 16.31 0.83
N ALA A 81 -4.84 16.80 1.96
CA ALA A 81 -3.47 17.29 2.08
C ALA A 81 -2.43 16.19 1.83
N LYS A 82 -2.60 15.00 2.44
CA LYS A 82 -1.73 13.84 2.20
C LYS A 82 -1.76 13.42 0.73
N LYS A 83 -2.94 13.46 0.09
CA LYS A 83 -3.07 13.18 -1.34
C LYS A 83 -2.27 14.15 -2.19
N LEU A 84 -2.39 15.45 -1.95
CA LEU A 84 -1.64 16.47 -2.70
C LEU A 84 -0.13 16.34 -2.49
N LEU A 85 0.32 16.10 -1.25
CA LEU A 85 1.74 15.89 -0.94
C LEU A 85 2.31 14.61 -1.56
N SER A 86 1.47 13.60 -1.86
CA SER A 86 1.92 12.36 -2.51
C SER A 86 2.35 12.57 -3.97
N LEU A 87 1.79 13.58 -4.66
CA LEU A 87 2.04 13.84 -6.08
C LEU A 87 3.49 14.27 -6.39
N PRO A 88 4.10 15.26 -5.70
CA PRO A 88 5.50 15.61 -5.93
C PRO A 88 6.44 14.46 -5.56
N ILE A 89 6.14 13.69 -4.50
CA ILE A 89 6.93 12.51 -4.12
C ILE A 89 6.85 11.43 -5.21
N ALA A 90 5.66 11.17 -5.74
CA ALA A 90 5.46 10.22 -6.84
C ALA A 90 6.21 10.65 -8.10
N TYR A 91 6.20 11.95 -8.41
CA TYR A 91 6.92 12.50 -9.55
C TYR A 91 8.43 12.28 -9.39
N ALA A 92 8.99 12.65 -8.23
CA ALA A 92 10.40 12.45 -7.92
C ALA A 92 10.84 10.97 -8.04
N ARG A 93 9.97 10.01 -7.68
CA ARG A 93 10.25 8.58 -7.88
C ARG A 93 10.14 8.12 -9.33
N SER A 94 9.22 8.70 -10.11
CA SER A 94 9.01 8.31 -11.52
C SER A 94 10.15 8.70 -12.46
N VAL A 95 10.95 9.70 -12.09
CA VAL A 95 12.10 10.16 -12.88
C VAL A 95 13.36 9.33 -12.65
N VAL A 96 13.36 8.42 -11.67
CA VAL A 96 14.48 7.50 -11.45
C VAL A 96 14.50 6.46 -12.58
N PRO A 97 15.63 6.31 -13.31
CA PRO A 97 15.73 5.31 -14.36
C PRO A 97 15.71 3.88 -13.78
N PRO A 98 15.19 2.90 -14.53
CA PRO A 98 15.25 1.49 -14.12
C PRO A 98 16.72 1.09 -13.95
N ARG A 99 16.99 0.22 -12.97
CA ARG A 99 18.34 -0.31 -12.76
C ARG A 99 18.68 -1.15 -13.98
N SER A 100 19.64 -0.70 -14.78
CA SER A 100 20.17 -1.50 -15.88
C SER A 100 20.69 -2.82 -15.31
N THR A 101 20.04 -3.94 -15.66
CA THR A 101 20.57 -5.28 -15.42
C THR A 101 21.67 -5.58 -16.43
N SER A 102 22.76 -4.81 -16.42
CA SER A 102 23.96 -5.15 -17.21
C SER A 102 24.78 -6.22 -16.49
N SER A 103 24.26 -7.45 -16.45
CA SER A 103 25.09 -8.64 -16.17
C SER A 103 24.28 -9.87 -16.46
N LEU A 104 24.27 -10.32 -17.72
CA LEU A 104 24.15 -11.72 -18.16
C LEU A 104 24.22 -11.75 -19.70
N ALA A 105 25.39 -11.44 -20.23
CA ALA A 105 25.75 -11.71 -21.62
C ALA A 105 27.25 -12.03 -21.69
N LYS A 106 27.67 -13.08 -20.97
CA LYS A 106 28.94 -13.78 -21.18
C LYS A 106 28.77 -15.24 -20.76
N VAL A 107 28.28 -16.08 -21.68
CA VAL A 107 28.71 -17.47 -21.88
C VAL A 107 28.68 -17.71 -23.38
#